data_AF-A0A151R013-F1
#
_entry.id   AF-A0A151R013-F1
#
_cell.length_a   1.000
_cell.length_b   1.000
_cell.length_c   1.000
_cell.angle_alpha   90.00
_cell.angle_beta   90.00
_cell.angle_gamma   90.00
#
_symmetry.space_group_name_H-M   'P 1'
#
loop_
_entity.id
_entity.type
_entity.pdbx_description
1 polymer ?
#
loop_
_entity_poly.entity_id
_entity_poly.type
_entity_poly.pdbx_seq_one_letter_code
_entity_poly.pdbx_strand_id
1 'polypeptide(L)'
;MCPDVLSKYECCSFISFMDSLIENGEDVKELRLSGVFRNLLGSDEDLANLFNELGADLPTKIYSDCWCLDNVVAFSKKYVAVKQQIEKHYTTKWKTWLTEAYNTHFSTPWTIIAFLLLLIIILTFIQTFFIIDPR
;
A
#
# COMPACT_ATOMS: atom_id res chain seq x y z
N MET A 1 11.49 21.91 34.26
CA MET A 1 10.24 22.10 33.48
C MET A 1 10.64 22.03 32.01
N CYS A 2 10.44 20.89 31.35
CA CYS A 2 10.89 20.68 29.97
C CYS A 2 9.86 21.26 28.97
N PRO A 3 10.29 22.09 28.00
CA PRO A 3 9.40 22.76 27.07
C PRO A 3 9.20 21.93 25.78
N ASP A 4 8.77 20.67 25.85
CA ASP A 4 8.67 19.80 24.66
C ASP A 4 7.28 19.14 24.50
N VAL A 5 6.21 19.90 24.74
CA VAL A 5 4.82 19.43 24.56
C VAL A 5 4.46 19.25 23.07
N LEU A 6 5.32 19.66 22.13
CA LEU A 6 5.07 19.53 20.68
C LEU A 6 5.22 18.09 20.14
N SER A 7 5.85 17.18 20.89
CA SER A 7 6.19 15.80 20.45
C SER A 7 5.14 14.75 20.88
N LYS A 8 4.01 15.15 21.46
CA LYS A 8 3.11 14.22 22.16
C LYS A 8 2.53 13.08 21.29
N TYR A 9 2.58 13.19 19.96
CA TYR A 9 1.97 12.24 19.03
C TYR A 9 2.87 11.82 17.86
N GLU A 10 4.17 12.14 17.89
CA GLU A 10 5.08 11.79 16.78
C GLU A 10 5.21 10.27 16.62
N CYS A 11 5.32 9.53 17.73
CA CYS A 11 5.38 8.07 17.72
C CYS A 11 4.09 7.44 17.17
N CYS A 12 2.92 7.87 17.67
CA CYS A 12 1.61 7.42 17.16
C CYS A 12 1.46 7.71 15.66
N SER A 13 1.90 8.90 15.23
CA SER A 13 1.83 9.30 13.83
C SER A 13 2.73 8.46 12.93
N PHE A 14 3.93 8.13 13.42
CA PHE A 14 4.86 7.25 12.73
C PHE A 14 4.29 5.83 12.62
N ILE A 15 3.81 5.25 13.73
CA ILE A 15 3.25 3.88 13.74
C ILE A 15 2.10 3.77 12.76
N SER A 16 1.15 4.71 12.77
CA SER A 16 0.03 4.68 11.83
C SER A 16 0.45 4.90 10.37
N PHE A 17 1.49 5.69 10.12
CA PHE A 17 2.05 5.82 8.78
C PHE A 17 2.64 4.49 8.31
N MET A 18 3.41 3.82 9.18
CA MET A 18 3.99 2.50 8.88
C MET A 18 2.91 1.42 8.71
N ASP A 19 1.89 1.37 9.57
CA ASP A 19 0.71 0.48 9.44
C ASP A 19 -0.04 0.72 8.12
N SER A 20 0.00 1.93 7.55
CA SER A 20 -0.59 2.19 6.23
C SER A 20 0.27 1.76 5.05
N LEU A 21 1.55 1.44 5.28
CA LEU A 21 2.50 0.99 4.26
C LEU A 21 2.80 -0.51 4.34
N ILE A 22 2.58 -1.14 5.49
CA ILE A 22 2.93 -2.52 5.78
C ILE A 22 1.64 -3.30 5.98
N GLU A 23 1.33 -4.22 5.09
CA GLU A 23 0.25 -5.19 5.25
C GLU A 23 0.82 -6.56 5.67
N ASN A 24 1.96 -6.96 5.11
CA ASN A 24 2.61 -8.25 5.35
C ASN A 24 4.15 -8.15 5.42
N GLY A 25 4.83 -9.28 5.67
CA GLY A 25 6.28 -9.34 5.72
C GLY A 25 7.01 -9.02 4.40
N GLU A 26 6.34 -9.14 3.24
CA GLU A 26 6.92 -8.74 1.95
C GLU A 26 7.06 -7.22 1.86
N ASP A 27 6.06 -6.46 2.32
CA ASP A 27 6.14 -4.99 2.39
C ASP A 27 7.29 -4.54 3.30
N VAL A 28 7.45 -5.21 4.45
CA VAL A 28 8.58 -4.97 5.36
C VAL A 28 9.91 -5.23 4.67
N LYS A 29 10.01 -6.31 3.90
CA LYS A 29 11.21 -6.65 3.14
C LYS A 29 11.52 -5.57 2.11
N GLU A 30 10.54 -5.08 1.36
CA GLU A 30 10.71 -4.00 0.38
C GLU A 30 11.14 -2.68 1.03
N LEU A 31 10.50 -2.30 2.13
CA LEU A 31 10.86 -1.09 2.89
C LEU A 31 12.26 -1.18 3.50
N ARG A 32 12.67 -2.37 3.95
CA ARG A 32 14.05 -2.61 4.41
C ARG A 32 15.06 -2.53 3.28
N LEU A 33 14.78 -3.15 2.13
CA LEU A 33 15.67 -3.13 0.97
C LEU A 33 15.83 -1.73 0.37
N SER A 34 14.78 -0.91 0.43
CA SER A 34 14.82 0.51 0.06
C SER A 34 15.46 1.42 1.12
N GLY A 35 15.84 0.86 2.28
CA GLY A 35 16.57 1.58 3.33
C GLY A 35 15.70 2.48 4.21
N VAL A 36 14.38 2.28 4.22
CA VAL A 36 13.44 3.09 5.02
C VAL A 36 13.66 2.85 6.52
N PHE A 37 13.89 1.60 6.93
CA PHE A 37 14.24 1.25 8.30
C PHE A 37 15.04 -0.05 8.37
N ARG A 38 15.52 -0.38 9.57
CA ARG A 38 16.19 -1.67 9.87
C ARG A 38 15.26 -2.53 10.70
N ASN A 39 15.07 -3.78 10.28
CA ASN A 39 14.35 -4.75 11.07
C ASN A 39 15.23 -5.22 12.24
N LEU A 40 14.73 -5.06 13.47
CA LEU A 40 15.38 -5.49 14.71
C LEU A 40 14.59 -6.60 15.43
N LEU A 41 13.42 -6.97 14.93
CA LEU A 41 12.51 -7.94 15.54
C LEU A 41 12.76 -9.39 15.10
N GLY A 42 13.80 -9.64 14.31
CA GLY A 42 14.13 -10.97 13.81
C GLY A 42 13.59 -11.19 12.40
N SER A 43 12.33 -11.62 12.27
CA SER A 43 11.71 -11.85 10.96
C SER A 43 10.92 -10.63 10.45
N ASP A 44 10.76 -10.54 9.13
CA ASP A 44 10.00 -9.45 8.50
C ASP A 44 8.49 -9.57 8.81
N GLU A 45 8.00 -10.80 8.99
CA GLU A 45 6.62 -11.10 9.38
C GLU A 45 6.32 -10.66 10.82
N ASP A 46 7.24 -10.90 11.76
CA ASP A 46 7.08 -10.47 13.15
C ASP A 46 6.99 -8.95 13.25
N LEU A 47 7.76 -8.23 12.43
CA LEU A 47 7.71 -6.78 12.38
C LEU A 47 6.42 -6.27 11.73
N ALA A 48 5.93 -6.93 10.68
CA ALA A 48 4.65 -6.61 10.07
C ALA A 48 3.50 -6.75 11.08
N ASN A 49 3.47 -7.88 11.79
CA ASN A 49 2.48 -8.14 12.83
C ASN A 49 2.53 -7.09 13.95
N LEU A 50 3.72 -6.67 14.39
CA LEU A 50 3.86 -5.61 15.39
C LEU A 50 3.25 -4.29 14.91
N PHE A 51 3.53 -3.86 13.67
CA PHE A 51 2.99 -2.60 13.17
C PHE A 51 1.47 -2.66 12.98
N ASN A 52 0.94 -3.79 12.49
CA ASN A 52 -0.49 -4.02 12.34
C ASN A 52 -1.23 -4.03 13.69
N GLU A 53 -0.65 -4.68 14.70
CA GLU A 53 -1.21 -4.74 16.05
C GLU A 53 -1.22 -3.36 16.73
N LEU A 54 -0.09 -2.64 16.68
CA LEU A 54 0.00 -1.27 17.21
C LEU A 54 -0.88 -0.30 16.41
N GLY A 55 -1.01 -0.49 15.10
CA GLY A 55 -1.88 0.24 14.21
C GLY A 55 -3.37 0.08 14.55
N ALA A 56 -3.78 -1.14 14.88
CA ALA A 56 -5.15 -1.45 15.26
C ALA A 56 -5.58 -0.80 16.59
N ASP A 57 -4.65 -0.68 17.54
CA ASP A 57 -4.90 -0.07 18.86
C ASP A 57 -4.86 1.48 18.85
N LEU A 58 -4.47 2.08 17.71
CA LEU A 58 -4.42 3.53 17.57
C LEU A 58 -5.83 4.14 17.40
N PRO A 59 -6.12 5.28 18.06
CA PRO A 59 -7.42 5.97 17.96
C PRO A 59 -7.82 6.34 16.52
N THR A 60 -6.86 6.43 15.59
CA THR A 60 -7.11 6.74 14.18
C THR A 60 -7.96 5.71 13.47
N LYS A 61 -7.78 4.41 13.73
CA LYS A 61 -8.64 3.35 13.16
C LYS A 61 -9.99 3.29 13.91
N ILE A 62 -9.96 3.49 15.22
CA ILE A 62 -11.13 3.41 16.11
C ILE A 62 -12.15 4.54 15.85
N TYR A 63 -11.70 5.74 15.50
CA TYR A 63 -12.57 6.91 15.28
C TYR A 63 -12.72 7.33 13.80
N SER A 64 -12.25 6.50 12.85
CA SER A 64 -12.17 6.87 11.42
C SER A 64 -13.54 7.16 10.76
N ASP A 65 -14.63 6.61 11.29
CA ASP A 65 -16.00 6.86 10.82
C ASP A 65 -16.55 8.23 11.24
N CYS A 66 -15.86 8.95 12.11
CA CYS A 66 -16.27 10.29 12.53
C CYS A 66 -15.52 11.35 11.73
N TRP A 67 -16.08 11.75 10.59
CA TRP A 67 -15.57 12.83 9.72
C TRP A 67 -15.58 14.24 10.36
N CYS A 68 -15.87 14.32 11.67
CA CYS A 68 -15.96 15.57 12.44
C CYS A 68 -14.68 15.89 13.22
N LEU A 69 -13.63 15.09 13.05
CA LEU A 69 -12.51 15.03 13.98
C LEU A 69 -11.18 15.48 13.37
N ASP A 70 -11.19 16.58 12.62
CA ASP A 70 -10.01 17.16 11.97
C ASP A 70 -8.87 17.54 12.95
N ASN A 71 -9.13 17.49 14.27
CA ASN A 71 -8.26 18.03 15.32
C ASN A 71 -8.01 17.13 16.56
N VAL A 72 -8.60 15.93 16.70
CA VAL A 72 -8.48 15.17 17.99
C VAL A 72 -7.42 14.08 17.97
N VAL A 73 -7.01 13.57 16.80
CA VAL A 73 -5.73 12.85 16.71
C VAL A 73 -4.75 13.78 16.01
N ALA A 74 -3.98 14.53 16.81
CA ALA A 74 -2.96 15.43 16.30
C ALA A 74 -1.87 14.61 15.60
N PHE A 75 -2.09 14.29 14.33
CA PHE A 75 -1.09 13.67 13.49
C PHE A 75 -0.02 14.70 13.18
N SER A 76 1.22 14.26 13.21
CA SER A 76 2.30 15.05 12.65
C SER A 76 2.00 15.30 11.18
N LYS A 77 1.75 16.57 10.83
CA LYS A 77 1.48 17.03 9.46
C LYS A 77 2.55 16.55 8.46
N LYS A 78 3.75 16.22 8.94
CA LYS A 78 4.86 15.67 8.16
C LYS A 78 4.48 14.34 7.49
N TYR A 79 3.97 13.36 8.24
CA TYR A 79 3.65 12.04 7.70
C TYR A 79 2.42 12.08 6.78
N VAL A 80 1.44 12.93 7.10
CA VAL A 80 0.28 13.18 6.22
C VAL A 80 0.75 13.72 4.87
N ALA A 81 1.64 14.72 4.88
CA ALA A 81 2.18 15.28 3.64
C ALA A 81 2.98 14.26 2.83
N VAL A 82 3.77 13.40 3.48
CA VAL A 82 4.51 12.32 2.80
C VAL A 82 3.55 11.32 2.16
N LYS A 83 2.53 10.85 2.89
CA LYS A 83 1.51 9.94 2.35
C LYS A 83 0.83 10.53 1.10
N GLN A 84 0.40 11.79 1.18
CA GLN A 84 -0.21 12.48 0.04
C GLN A 84 0.74 12.59 -1.16
N GLN A 85 2.04 12.81 -0.93
CA GLN A 85 3.02 12.85 -2.02
C GLN A 85 3.20 11.48 -2.69
N ILE A 86 3.26 10.40 -1.90
CA ILE A 86 3.35 9.03 -2.41
C ILE A 86 2.11 8.69 -3.24
N GLU A 87 0.91 8.92 -2.69
CA GLU A 87 -0.35 8.68 -3.38
C GLU A 87 -0.45 9.48 -4.68
N LYS A 88 -0.11 10.78 -4.64
CA LYS A 88 -0.11 11.63 -5.83
C LYS A 88 0.87 11.13 -6.88
N HIS A 89 2.07 10.72 -6.47
CA HIS A 89 3.09 10.23 -7.39
C HIS A 89 2.64 8.93 -8.09
N TYR A 90 2.15 7.97 -7.32
CA TYR A 90 1.72 6.68 -7.84
C TYR A 90 0.47 6.82 -8.71
N THR A 91 -0.56 7.52 -8.22
CA THR A 91 -1.80 7.72 -8.98
C THR A 91 -1.56 8.49 -10.28
N THR A 92 -0.71 9.53 -10.27
CA THR A 92 -0.39 10.27 -11.49
C THR A 92 0.36 9.39 -12.48
N LYS A 93 1.42 8.68 -12.05
CA LYS A 93 2.18 7.79 -12.93
C LYS A 93 1.29 6.66 -13.48
N TRP A 94 0.59 5.92 -12.62
CA TRP A 94 -0.30 4.85 -13.03
C TRP A 94 -1.34 5.33 -14.03
N LYS A 95 -1.99 6.48 -13.76
CA LYS A 95 -2.95 7.07 -14.69
C LYS A 95 -2.31 7.43 -16.04
N THR A 96 -1.11 8.01 -16.04
CA THR A 96 -0.38 8.30 -17.28
C THR A 96 -0.05 7.03 -18.06
N TRP A 97 0.56 6.03 -17.43
CA TRP A 97 0.89 4.76 -18.07
C TRP A 97 -0.34 4.02 -18.58
N LEU A 98 -1.44 4.00 -17.82
CA LEU A 98 -2.69 3.39 -18.23
C LEU A 98 -3.31 4.13 -19.42
N THR A 99 -3.27 5.47 -19.41
CA THR A 99 -3.75 6.29 -20.53
C THR A 99 -2.93 6.03 -21.79
N GLU A 100 -1.60 5.92 -21.66
CA GLU A 100 -0.70 5.65 -22.77
C GLU A 100 -0.86 4.23 -23.31
N ALA A 101 -0.98 3.22 -22.45
CA ALA A 101 -1.24 1.84 -22.84
C ALA A 101 -2.59 1.71 -23.55
N TYR A 102 -3.63 2.38 -23.03
CA TYR A 102 -4.95 2.42 -23.64
C TYR A 102 -4.88 3.06 -25.03
N ASN A 103 -4.26 4.24 -25.14
CA ASN A 103 -4.17 4.95 -26.41
C ASN A 103 -3.25 4.25 -27.43
N THR A 104 -2.18 3.59 -27.00
CA THR A 104 -1.23 2.96 -27.92
C THR A 104 -1.70 1.58 -28.37
N HIS A 105 -2.26 0.78 -27.46
CA HIS A 105 -2.60 -0.61 -27.74
C HIS A 105 -4.10 -0.85 -27.85
N PHE A 106 -4.94 -0.17 -27.08
CA PHE A 106 -6.38 -0.43 -27.03
C PHE A 106 -7.25 0.60 -27.78
N SER A 107 -6.64 1.48 -28.58
CA SER A 107 -7.37 2.49 -29.38
C SER A 107 -8.28 1.93 -30.46
N THR A 108 -8.08 0.67 -30.89
CA THR A 108 -8.94 0.06 -31.92
C THR A 108 -9.77 -1.09 -31.34
N PRO A 109 -11.03 -1.23 -31.77
CA PRO A 109 -11.88 -2.36 -31.35
C PRO A 109 -11.23 -3.72 -31.63
N TRP A 110 -10.44 -3.80 -32.71
CA TRP A 110 -9.75 -5.02 -33.13
C TRP A 110 -8.68 -5.47 -32.14
N THR A 111 -7.90 -4.56 -31.54
CA THR A 111 -6.88 -4.96 -30.56
C THR A 111 -7.51 -5.49 -29.27
N ILE A 112 -8.65 -4.92 -28.86
CA ILE A 112 -9.40 -5.42 -27.69
C ILE A 112 -9.86 -6.86 -27.94
N ILE A 113 -10.43 -7.15 -29.13
CA ILE A 113 -10.85 -8.50 -29.50
C ILE A 113 -9.65 -9.45 -29.52
N ALA A 114 -8.53 -9.05 -30.12
CA ALA A 114 -7.31 -9.87 -30.17
C ALA A 114 -6.77 -10.19 -28.76
N PHE A 115 -6.76 -9.20 -27.86
CA PHE A 115 -6.36 -9.38 -26.47
C PHE A 115 -7.28 -10.35 -25.73
N LEU A 116 -8.60 -10.23 -25.89
CA LEU A 116 -9.57 -11.15 -25.29
C LEU A 116 -9.40 -12.58 -25.80
N LEU A 117 -9.18 -12.76 -27.11
CA LEU A 117 -8.90 -14.07 -27.69
C LEU A 117 -7.62 -14.69 -27.12
N LEU A 118 -6.55 -13.90 -27.03
CA LEU A 118 -5.29 -14.34 -26.43
C LEU A 118 -5.47 -14.73 -24.95
N LEU A 119 -6.21 -13.94 -24.19
CA LEU A 119 -6.51 -14.21 -22.78
C LEU A 119 -7.28 -15.53 -22.61
N ILE A 120 -8.28 -15.78 -23.46
CA ILE A 120 -9.05 -17.03 -23.46
C ILE A 120 -8.14 -18.22 -23.76
N ILE A 121 -7.23 -18.09 -24.75
CA ILE A 121 -6.29 -19.16 -25.09
C ILE A 121 -5.37 -19.49 -23.90
N ILE A 122 -4.81 -18.46 -23.25
CA ILE A 122 -3.94 -18.63 -22.07
C ILE A 122 -4.73 -19.29 -20.93
N LEU A 123 -5.95 -18.83 -20.63
CA LEU A 123 -6.80 -19.43 -19.62
C LEU A 123 -7.10 -20.91 -19.92
N THR A 124 -7.41 -21.22 -21.18
CA THR A 124 -7.70 -22.59 -21.61
C THR A 124 -6.47 -23.48 -21.46
N PHE A 125 -5.28 -22.97 -21.80
CA PHE A 125 -4.02 -23.68 -21.61
C PHE A 125 -3.77 -23.97 -20.13
N ILE A 126 -3.94 -22.97 -19.26
CA ILE A 126 -3.78 -23.10 -17.81
C ILE A 126 -4.79 -24.12 -17.25
N GLN A 127 -6.07 -24.01 -17.62
CA GLN A 127 -7.10 -24.97 -17.23
C GLN A 127 -6.72 -26.39 -17.64
N THR A 128 -6.29 -26.58 -18.89
CA THR A 128 -5.88 -27.89 -19.41
C THR A 128 -4.68 -28.44 -18.64
N PHE A 129 -3.70 -27.59 -18.32
CA PHE A 129 -2.53 -27.98 -17.54
C PHE A 129 -2.90 -28.46 -16.13
N PHE A 130 -3.73 -27.69 -15.40
CA PHE A 130 -4.21 -28.08 -14.06
C PHE A 130 -5.13 -29.31 -14.07
N ILE A 131 -5.85 -29.55 -15.17
CA ILE A 131 -6.66 -30.76 -15.34
C ILE A 131 -5.78 -32.00 -15.58
N ILE A 132 -4.65 -31.84 -16.28
CA ILE A 132 -3.75 -32.95 -16.66
C ILE A 132 -2.73 -33.30 -15.57
N ASP A 133 -2.17 -32.32 -14.85
CA ASP A 133 -1.33 -32.54 -13.66
C ASP A 133 -2.02 -31.99 -12.40
N PRO A 134 -3.09 -32.65 -11.92
CA PRO A 134 -3.70 -32.33 -10.65
C PRO A 134 -2.76 -32.83 -9.54
N ARG A 135 -1.85 -31.98 -9.09
CA ARG A 135 -1.11 -32.20 -7.83
C ARG A 135 -1.90 -31.72 -6.64
#